data_AF-A0A839QWL8-F1
#
_entry.id   AF-A0A839QWL8-F1
#
_cell.length_a   1.000
_cell.length_b   1.000
_cell.length_c   1.000
_cell.angle_alpha   90.00
_cell.angle_beta   90.00
_cell.angle_gamma   90.00
#
_symmetry.space_group_name_H-M   'P 1'
#
loop_
_entity.id
_entity.type
_entity.pdbx_description
1 polymer ?
#
loop_
_entity_poly.entity_id
_entity_poly.type
_entity_poly.pdbx_seq_one_letter_code
_entity_poly.pdbx_strand_id
1 'polypeptide(L)'
;MPSKIVLAAGALVWREHNGSIEVLLIHRPSYNDWSIPKGKLDKRESFPAAAVREVEEETGYAIRLHRPLPSTQYKVGRNTKFVAYWVGTVRARRRPGPVNRGEVDQVQWMSLDEALARATGEHDQELIRTFAKSVRKNQHRTAAVIVQRHASALPRSKWPSGEEASRPLTKKGRKQASALPNLISAFDPSSVISSPWQRCLDTVIPYAESAGQDVVVKTQLTEDNHSRRPSQVAALVARSLEQSEATLICTHRPVLPTVFTTLRNCAKKKVAASFPDGDPYLLSGEMLVAHVTSEGKVIATEKHMPDLG
;
A
#
# COMPACT_ATOMS: atom_id res chain seq x y z
N MET A 1 21.23 9.76 26.83
CA MET A 1 19.90 9.61 26.18
C MET A 1 19.86 8.29 25.42
N PRO A 2 18.76 7.53 25.46
CA PRO A 2 18.66 6.24 24.77
C PRO A 2 18.72 6.40 23.24
N SER A 3 19.23 5.39 22.55
CA SER A 3 19.23 5.32 21.07
C SER A 3 17.79 5.39 20.55
N LYS A 4 17.54 6.25 19.57
CA LYS A 4 16.23 6.36 18.93
C LYS A 4 16.21 5.58 17.62
N ILE A 5 15.05 4.99 17.30
CA ILE A 5 14.79 4.45 15.98
C ILE A 5 14.26 5.61 15.12
N VAL A 6 14.91 5.86 13.98
CA VAL A 6 14.45 6.80 12.96
C VAL A 6 13.76 5.98 11.88
N LEU A 7 12.46 6.22 11.71
CA LEU A 7 11.66 5.56 10.68
C LEU A 7 11.68 6.37 9.39
N ALA A 8 11.85 5.70 8.27
CA ALA A 8 11.89 6.29 6.95
C ALA A 8 11.21 5.37 5.93
N ALA A 9 10.83 5.94 4.79
CA ALA A 9 10.24 5.21 3.69
C ALA A 9 10.73 5.78 2.34
N GLY A 10 10.72 4.94 1.30
CA GLY A 10 11.10 5.36 -0.04
C GLY A 10 10.57 4.42 -1.11
N ALA A 11 10.84 4.73 -2.38
CA ALA A 11 10.42 3.86 -3.48
C ALA A 11 11.44 3.84 -4.63
N LEU A 12 11.70 2.64 -5.15
CA LEU A 12 12.37 2.45 -6.43
C LEU A 12 11.34 2.64 -7.54
N VAL A 13 11.32 3.85 -8.10
CA VAL A 13 10.38 4.22 -9.16
C VAL A 13 10.94 3.76 -10.49
N TRP A 14 10.10 3.12 -11.31
CA TRP A 14 10.45 2.72 -12.66
C TRP A 14 9.48 3.28 -13.69
N ARG A 15 9.95 3.34 -14.94
CA ARG A 15 9.14 3.59 -16.13
C ARG A 15 9.60 2.72 -17.27
N GLU A 16 8.74 2.57 -18.25
CA GLU A 16 9.11 2.02 -19.55
C GLU A 16 9.36 3.18 -20.53
N HIS A 17 10.50 3.15 -21.20
CA HIS A 17 10.90 4.18 -22.15
C HIS A 17 11.66 3.51 -23.31
N ASN A 18 11.17 3.72 -24.54
CA ASN A 18 11.70 3.12 -25.77
C ASN A 18 11.92 1.59 -25.67
N GLY A 19 10.95 0.88 -25.08
CA GLY A 19 11.02 -0.58 -24.89
C GLY A 19 12.01 -1.05 -23.82
N SER A 20 12.57 -0.15 -23.02
CA SER A 20 13.49 -0.45 -21.93
C SER A 20 12.95 0.00 -20.58
N ILE A 21 13.34 -0.70 -19.52
CA ILE A 21 13.01 -0.31 -18.13
C ILE A 21 14.09 0.64 -17.62
N GLU A 22 13.65 1.81 -17.20
CA GLU A 22 14.48 2.79 -16.50
C GLU A 22 14.01 2.91 -15.04
N VAL A 23 14.94 3.17 -14.14
CA VAL A 23 14.69 3.47 -12.72
C VAL A 23 15.17 4.86 -12.36
N LEU A 24 14.54 5.46 -11.36
CA LEU A 24 14.81 6.82 -10.91
C LEU A 24 15.78 6.80 -9.71
N LEU A 25 16.90 7.48 -9.85
CA LEU A 25 17.83 7.78 -8.75
C LEU A 25 17.99 9.29 -8.57
N ILE A 26 18.39 9.66 -7.36
CA ILE A 26 18.70 11.03 -6.97
C ILE A 26 20.14 11.16 -6.52
N HIS A 27 20.74 12.32 -6.80
CA HIS A 27 22.03 12.70 -6.24
C HIS A 27 21.83 13.65 -5.06
N ARG A 28 22.58 13.43 -3.97
CA ARG A 28 22.52 14.27 -2.76
C ARG A 28 23.86 14.96 -2.53
N PRO A 29 23.96 16.29 -2.72
CA PRO A 29 25.23 17.03 -2.59
C PRO A 29 25.92 16.84 -1.24
N SER A 30 25.14 16.79 -0.16
CA SER A 30 25.65 16.68 1.21
C SER A 30 26.44 15.40 1.48
N TYR A 31 26.17 14.33 0.72
CA TYR A 31 26.85 13.04 0.83
C TYR A 31 27.67 12.69 -0.41
N ASN A 32 27.51 13.45 -1.49
CA ASN A 32 28.02 13.15 -2.83
C ASN A 32 27.69 11.70 -3.24
N ASP A 33 26.43 11.30 -3.05
CA ASP A 33 25.97 9.93 -3.27
C ASP A 33 24.74 9.86 -4.17
N TRP A 34 24.60 8.72 -4.86
CA TRP A 34 23.42 8.38 -5.62
C TRP A 34 22.61 7.32 -4.89
N SER A 35 21.34 7.60 -4.68
CA SER A 35 20.46 6.74 -3.88
C SER A 35 19.03 6.69 -4.40
N ILE A 36 18.29 5.70 -3.91
CA ILE A 36 16.84 5.62 -4.12
C ILE A 36 16.17 6.73 -3.29
N PRO A 37 15.18 7.46 -3.85
CA PRO A 37 14.45 8.49 -3.13
C PRO A 37 13.79 7.94 -1.86
N LYS A 38 14.00 8.63 -0.74
CA LYS A 38 13.53 8.23 0.60
C LYS A 38 13.71 9.36 1.61
N GLY A 39 12.81 9.41 2.59
CA GLY A 39 12.98 10.29 3.73
C GLY A 39 12.20 9.83 4.96
N LYS A 40 12.16 10.68 5.97
CA LYS A 40 11.68 10.31 7.31
C LYS A 40 10.16 10.36 7.32
N LEU A 41 9.55 9.52 8.15
CA LEU A 41 8.12 9.64 8.41
C LEU A 41 7.84 10.94 9.15
N ASP A 42 6.80 11.64 8.72
CA ASP A 42 6.19 12.71 9.48
C ASP A 42 5.33 12.16 10.64
N LYS A 43 4.93 13.06 11.54
CA LYS A 43 4.06 12.69 12.65
C LYS A 43 2.70 12.23 12.11
N ARG A 44 2.25 11.04 12.52
CA ARG A 44 0.97 10.42 12.09
C ARG A 44 0.95 10.03 10.61
N GLU A 45 2.10 9.67 10.07
CA GLU A 45 2.25 9.26 8.68
C GLU A 45 2.52 7.75 8.58
N SER A 46 1.85 7.08 7.66
CA SER A 46 2.13 5.68 7.36
C SER A 46 3.35 5.57 6.44
N PHE A 47 4.07 4.45 6.50
CA PHE A 47 5.22 4.24 5.61
C PHE A 47 4.86 4.35 4.11
N PRO A 48 3.74 3.79 3.61
CA PRO A 48 3.34 4.00 2.22
C PRO A 48 3.11 5.47 1.86
N ALA A 49 2.45 6.24 2.74
CA ALA A 49 2.23 7.67 2.52
C ALA A 49 3.55 8.45 2.47
N ALA A 50 4.45 8.17 3.42
CA ALA A 50 5.79 8.76 3.46
C ALA A 50 6.58 8.44 2.19
N ALA A 51 6.56 7.19 1.71
CA ALA A 51 7.28 6.82 0.48
C ALA A 51 6.81 7.63 -0.73
N VAL A 52 5.50 7.88 -0.86
CA VAL A 52 4.94 8.68 -1.96
C VAL A 52 5.29 10.15 -1.82
N ARG A 53 5.13 10.73 -0.62
CA ARG A 53 5.48 12.14 -0.34
C ARG A 53 6.95 12.41 -0.63
N GLU A 54 7.83 11.58 -0.09
CA GLU A 54 9.29 11.76 -0.21
C GLU A 54 9.75 11.67 -1.66
N VAL A 55 9.20 10.72 -2.44
CA VAL A 55 9.48 10.66 -3.88
C VAL A 55 9.01 11.93 -4.58
N GLU A 56 7.83 12.44 -4.25
CA GLU A 56 7.32 13.68 -4.86
C GLU A 56 8.16 14.91 -4.46
N GLU A 57 8.65 14.97 -3.22
CA GLU A 57 9.51 16.04 -2.69
C GLU A 57 10.90 16.03 -3.33
N GLU A 58 11.52 14.86 -3.43
CA GLU A 58 12.88 14.71 -3.95
C GLU A 58 12.94 14.69 -5.49
N THR A 59 11.82 14.43 -6.18
CA THR A 59 11.85 14.21 -7.64
C THR A 59 10.83 15.02 -8.44
N GLY A 60 9.75 15.48 -7.80
CA GLY A 60 8.61 16.13 -8.46
C GLY A 60 7.64 15.18 -9.16
N TYR A 61 7.84 13.86 -9.06
CA TYR A 61 6.92 12.85 -9.60
C TYR A 61 5.93 12.36 -8.56
N ALA A 62 4.64 12.41 -8.89
CA ALA A 62 3.63 11.66 -8.16
C ALA A 62 3.64 10.22 -8.65
N ILE A 63 3.65 9.28 -7.70
CA ILE A 63 3.77 7.84 -7.98
C ILE A 63 2.59 7.04 -7.43
N ARG A 64 2.48 5.81 -7.91
CA ARG A 64 1.68 4.74 -7.30
C ARG A 64 2.61 3.64 -6.83
N LEU A 65 2.40 3.14 -5.61
CA LEU A 65 3.16 2.02 -5.07
C LEU A 65 2.69 0.68 -5.63
N HIS A 66 3.67 -0.18 -5.85
CA HIS A 66 3.56 -1.59 -6.20
C HIS A 66 4.00 -2.43 -4.99
N ARG A 67 4.43 -3.68 -5.22
CA ARG A 67 4.89 -4.58 -4.16
C ARG A 67 6.01 -3.97 -3.30
N PRO A 68 6.07 -4.31 -1.99
CA PRO A 68 7.19 -3.93 -1.14
C PRO A 68 8.49 -4.59 -1.63
N LEU A 69 9.59 -3.89 -1.37
CA LEU A 69 10.96 -4.38 -1.46
C LEU A 69 11.50 -4.68 -0.04
N PRO A 70 12.63 -5.42 0.08
CA PRO A 70 13.27 -5.61 1.39
C PRO A 70 13.52 -4.27 2.11
N SER A 71 13.18 -4.20 3.39
CA SER A 71 13.53 -3.06 4.24
C SER A 71 15.02 -3.09 4.61
N THR A 72 15.57 -1.92 4.95
CA THR A 72 16.96 -1.81 5.41
C THR A 72 17.02 -1.28 6.83
N GLN A 73 18.02 -1.72 7.59
CA GLN A 73 18.27 -1.25 8.95
C GLN A 73 19.76 -1.07 9.19
N TYR A 74 20.19 0.15 9.51
CA TYR A 74 21.60 0.48 9.73
C TYR A 74 21.77 1.56 10.81
N LYS A 75 22.97 1.63 11.38
CA LYS A 75 23.29 2.65 12.40
C LYS A 75 23.62 3.98 11.74
N VAL A 76 23.11 5.06 12.31
CA VAL A 76 23.44 6.45 11.94
C VAL A 76 23.82 7.17 13.22
N GLY A 77 25.13 7.31 13.44
CA GLY A 77 25.67 7.76 14.73
C GLY A 77 25.23 6.83 15.87
N ARG A 78 24.50 7.39 16.84
CA ARG A 78 23.93 6.63 17.99
C ARG A 78 22.53 6.07 17.73
N ASN A 79 21.91 6.40 16.60
CA ASN A 79 20.54 6.00 16.27
C ASN A 79 20.54 4.80 15.32
N THR A 80 19.41 4.10 15.27
CA THR A 80 19.15 3.07 14.26
C THR A 80 18.16 3.65 13.26
N LYS A 81 18.50 3.62 11.96
CA LYS A 81 17.57 4.01 10.90
C LYS A 81 16.96 2.77 10.28
N PHE A 82 15.63 2.71 10.24
CA PHE A 82 14.85 1.69 9.55
C PHE A 82 14.18 2.33 8.34
N VAL A 83 14.34 1.73 7.16
CA VAL A 83 13.76 2.23 5.92
C VAL A 83 12.94 1.14 5.26
N ALA A 84 11.65 1.40 5.04
CA ALA A 84 10.78 0.55 4.24
C ALA A 84 10.77 1.03 2.78
N TYR A 85 10.79 0.10 1.83
CA TYR A 85 10.83 0.43 0.41
C TYR A 85 9.73 -0.28 -0.38
N TRP A 86 9.29 0.39 -1.43
CA TRP A 86 8.36 -0.16 -2.41
C TRP A 86 8.92 -0.02 -3.83
N VAL A 87 8.42 -0.83 -4.75
CA VAL A 87 8.48 -0.50 -6.18
C VAL A 87 7.41 0.57 -6.45
N GLY A 88 7.66 1.52 -7.36
CA GLY A 88 6.69 2.53 -7.75
C GLY A 88 6.64 2.76 -9.26
N THR A 89 5.52 3.28 -9.78
CA THR A 89 5.44 3.82 -11.15
C THR A 89 4.94 5.25 -11.13
N VAL A 90 5.36 6.04 -12.12
CA VAL A 90 4.92 7.43 -12.28
C VAL A 90 3.46 7.48 -12.69
N ARG A 91 2.67 8.28 -11.98
CA ARG A 91 1.30 8.65 -12.38
C ARG A 91 1.31 9.93 -13.20
N ALA A 92 2.00 10.93 -12.68
CA ALA A 92 2.11 12.25 -13.27
C ALA A 92 3.36 12.96 -12.77
N ARG A 93 3.82 13.95 -13.53
CA ARG A 93 4.78 14.93 -13.03
C ARG A 93 4.00 16.11 -12.46
N ARG A 94 4.11 16.35 -11.15
CA ARG A 94 3.35 17.42 -10.47
C ARG A 94 4.09 18.75 -10.52
N ARG A 95 5.42 18.73 -10.55
CA ARG A 95 6.26 19.93 -10.59
C ARG A 95 7.63 19.68 -11.23
N PRO A 96 8.37 20.76 -11.60
CA PRO A 96 9.73 20.62 -12.10
C PRO A 96 10.73 20.28 -10.98
N GLY A 97 11.06 19.00 -10.82
CA GLY A 97 12.21 18.56 -10.00
C GLY A 97 12.00 18.66 -8.48
N PRO A 98 13.10 18.61 -7.69
CA PRO A 98 13.07 18.56 -6.24
C PRO A 98 12.59 19.87 -5.61
N VAL A 99 11.93 19.77 -4.45
CA VAL A 99 11.53 20.92 -3.63
C VAL A 99 12.75 21.67 -3.09
N ASN A 100 13.73 20.94 -2.58
CA ASN A 100 14.93 21.49 -1.99
C ASN A 100 16.17 21.06 -2.78
N ARG A 101 16.69 21.99 -3.59
CA ARG A 101 17.89 21.73 -4.42
C ARG A 101 19.18 21.54 -3.61
N GLY A 102 19.22 21.99 -2.35
CA GLY A 102 20.34 21.72 -1.46
C GLY A 102 20.36 20.29 -0.91
N GLU A 103 19.20 19.63 -0.90
CA GLU A 103 19.07 18.23 -0.49
C GLU A 103 19.25 17.27 -1.68
N VAL A 104 18.61 17.60 -2.81
CA VAL A 104 18.74 16.87 -4.08
C VAL A 104 19.02 17.85 -5.20
N ASP A 105 20.19 17.76 -5.83
CA ASP A 105 20.56 18.61 -6.97
C ASP A 105 20.26 17.95 -8.32
N GLN A 106 20.24 16.61 -8.38
CA GLN A 106 20.00 15.86 -9.61
C GLN A 106 18.98 14.74 -9.41
N VAL A 107 18.13 14.56 -10.43
CA VAL A 107 17.12 13.52 -10.54
C VAL A 107 17.28 12.90 -11.91
N GLN A 108 17.62 11.60 -11.98
CA GLN A 108 17.98 10.97 -13.24
C GLN A 108 17.31 9.60 -13.42
N TRP A 109 16.71 9.42 -14.59
CA TRP A 109 16.29 8.11 -15.09
C TRP A 109 17.50 7.39 -15.66
N MET A 110 17.69 6.14 -15.28
CA MET A 110 18.82 5.32 -15.69
C MET A 110 18.33 3.92 -16.06
N SER A 111 19.01 3.26 -16.99
CA SER A 111 18.84 1.82 -17.17
C SER A 111 19.20 1.07 -15.87
N LEU A 112 18.75 -0.18 -15.75
CA LEU A 112 19.05 -0.98 -14.56
C LEU A 112 20.56 -1.17 -14.32
N ASP A 113 21.34 -1.34 -15.40
CA ASP A 113 22.79 -1.55 -15.29
C ASP A 113 23.51 -0.26 -14.90
N GLU A 114 23.13 0.88 -15.48
CA GLU A 114 23.64 2.19 -15.08
C GLU A 114 23.28 2.53 -13.63
N ALA A 115 22.04 2.28 -13.22
CA ALA A 115 21.59 2.51 -11.85
C ALA A 115 22.37 1.65 -10.84
N LEU A 116 22.66 0.38 -11.18
CA LEU A 116 23.49 -0.50 -10.36
C LEU A 116 24.92 0.00 -10.23
N ALA A 117 25.51 0.48 -11.34
CA ALA A 117 26.86 1.02 -11.35
C ALA A 117 26.95 2.36 -10.62
N ARG A 118 25.89 3.17 -10.66
CA ARG A 118 25.87 4.52 -10.09
C ARG A 118 25.50 4.55 -8.61
N ALA A 119 24.60 3.68 -8.15
CA ALA A 119 24.16 3.65 -6.76
C ALA A 119 25.35 3.42 -5.81
N THR A 120 25.53 4.34 -4.87
CA THR A 120 26.71 4.36 -4.00
C THR A 120 26.59 3.37 -2.83
N GLY A 121 25.38 3.15 -2.33
CA GLY A 121 25.12 2.25 -1.20
C GLY A 121 24.82 0.82 -1.62
N GLU A 122 25.47 -0.17 -1.00
CA GLU A 122 25.23 -1.60 -1.25
C GLU A 122 23.75 -2.01 -1.05
N HIS A 123 23.08 -1.36 -0.10
CA HIS A 123 21.66 -1.59 0.17
C HIS A 123 20.79 -1.21 -1.04
N ASP A 124 21.01 -0.03 -1.62
CA ASP A 124 20.26 0.43 -2.79
C ASP A 124 20.57 -0.43 -4.02
N GLN A 125 21.83 -0.85 -4.19
CA GLN A 125 22.20 -1.81 -5.23
C GLN A 125 21.43 -3.13 -5.09
N GLU A 126 21.28 -3.68 -3.88
CA GLU A 126 20.53 -4.92 -3.68
C GLU A 126 19.03 -4.76 -3.96
N LEU A 127 18.46 -3.59 -3.66
CA LEU A 127 17.08 -3.25 -4.04
C LEU A 127 16.92 -3.22 -5.57
N ILE A 128 17.86 -2.59 -6.29
CA ILE A 128 17.86 -2.56 -7.76
C ILE A 128 18.06 -3.98 -8.33
N ARG A 129 18.97 -4.80 -7.80
CA ARG A 129 19.14 -6.22 -8.21
C ARG A 129 17.86 -7.01 -7.98
N THR A 130 17.20 -6.81 -6.85
CA THR A 130 15.93 -7.46 -6.51
C THR A 130 14.83 -7.07 -7.51
N PHE A 131 14.76 -5.80 -7.90
CA PHE A 131 13.82 -5.34 -8.91
C PHE A 131 14.15 -5.89 -10.30
N ALA A 132 15.41 -5.87 -10.72
CA ALA A 132 15.87 -6.42 -12.00
C ALA A 132 15.53 -7.92 -12.13
N LYS A 133 15.67 -8.71 -11.05
CA LYS A 133 15.23 -10.11 -11.01
C LYS A 133 13.72 -10.26 -11.27
N SER A 134 12.90 -9.31 -10.83
CA SER A 134 11.46 -9.30 -11.09
C SER A 134 11.12 -8.83 -12.50
N VAL A 135 11.87 -7.90 -13.07
CA VAL A 135 11.72 -7.50 -14.48
C VAL A 135 11.94 -8.71 -15.39
N ARG A 136 13.03 -9.46 -15.20
CA ARG A 136 13.35 -10.69 -15.95
C ARG A 136 12.28 -11.79 -15.86
N LYS A 137 11.48 -11.78 -14.79
CA LYS A 137 10.38 -12.73 -14.56
C LYS A 137 9.01 -12.18 -14.97
N ASN A 138 8.97 -11.01 -15.60
CA ASN A 138 7.75 -10.25 -15.91
C ASN A 138 6.81 -10.02 -14.70
N GLN A 139 7.40 -9.80 -13.52
CA GLN A 139 6.72 -9.68 -12.23
C GLN A 139 6.96 -8.33 -11.55
N HIS A 140 7.44 -7.35 -12.32
CA HIS A 140 7.77 -6.01 -11.86
C HIS A 140 6.52 -5.12 -11.76
N ARG A 141 5.51 -5.36 -12.63
CA ARG A 141 4.20 -4.72 -12.57
C ARG A 141 3.26 -5.52 -11.67
N THR A 142 2.74 -4.85 -10.64
CA THR A 142 1.66 -5.40 -9.79
C THR A 142 0.50 -4.43 -9.65
N ALA A 143 -0.68 -4.93 -9.28
CA ALA A 143 -1.79 -4.14 -8.80
C ALA A 143 -2.08 -4.46 -7.34
N ALA A 144 -2.58 -3.48 -6.60
CA ALA A 144 -2.90 -3.61 -5.18
C ALA A 144 -4.38 -3.97 -5.00
N VAL A 145 -4.69 -5.19 -4.58
CA VAL A 145 -6.03 -5.54 -4.06
C VAL A 145 -6.01 -5.34 -2.56
N ILE A 146 -6.66 -4.26 -2.10
CA ILE A 146 -6.68 -3.80 -0.72
C ILE A 146 -7.93 -4.34 -0.04
N VAL A 147 -7.76 -5.18 0.97
CA VAL A 147 -8.84 -5.66 1.84
C VAL A 147 -8.85 -4.81 3.09
N GLN A 148 -9.85 -3.94 3.21
CA GLN A 148 -10.06 -3.07 4.37
C GLN A 148 -11.13 -3.67 5.28
N ARG A 149 -10.77 -4.05 6.50
CA ARG A 149 -11.81 -4.30 7.52
C ARG A 149 -12.38 -2.96 7.96
N HIS A 150 -13.70 -2.83 8.08
CA HIS A 150 -14.30 -1.60 8.57
C HIS A 150 -13.65 -1.12 9.89
N ALA A 151 -13.61 0.19 10.08
CA ALA A 151 -13.11 0.83 11.29
C ALA A 151 -13.92 0.44 12.54
N SER A 152 -13.43 0.79 13.72
CA SER A 152 -14.09 0.45 14.99
C SER A 152 -15.54 0.97 15.04
N ALA A 153 -16.51 0.05 15.10
CA ALA A 153 -17.94 0.34 15.19
C ALA A 153 -18.49 0.12 16.59
N LEU A 154 -19.66 0.72 16.91
CA LEU A 154 -20.31 0.54 18.21
C LEU A 154 -20.51 -0.95 18.52
N PRO A 155 -20.23 -1.42 19.75
CA PRO A 155 -20.58 -2.79 20.13
C PRO A 155 -22.08 -3.05 19.97
N ARG A 156 -22.47 -4.26 19.55
CA ARG A 156 -23.89 -4.64 19.40
C ARG A 156 -24.70 -4.43 20.69
N SER A 157 -24.09 -4.68 21.85
CA SER A 157 -24.71 -4.42 23.17
C SER A 157 -25.02 -2.95 23.44
N LYS A 158 -24.34 -2.02 22.76
CA LYS A 158 -24.61 -0.57 22.81
C LYS A 158 -25.43 -0.08 21.62
N TRP A 159 -26.03 -0.99 20.86
CA TRP A 159 -26.93 -0.73 19.74
C TRP A 159 -28.16 -1.68 19.75
N PRO A 160 -28.88 -1.80 20.87
CA PRO A 160 -29.90 -2.85 21.04
C PRO A 160 -31.16 -2.64 20.20
N SER A 161 -31.51 -1.39 19.88
CA SER A 161 -32.76 -1.03 19.20
C SER A 161 -32.57 -0.51 17.76
N GLY A 162 -31.32 -0.51 17.27
CA GLY A 162 -31.01 -0.04 15.93
C GLY A 162 -30.77 -1.20 14.95
N GLU A 163 -31.02 -0.96 13.68
CA GLU A 163 -30.74 -1.94 12.62
C GLU A 163 -29.24 -2.22 12.51
N GLU A 164 -28.86 -3.48 12.33
CA GLU A 164 -27.43 -3.87 12.24
C GLU A 164 -26.75 -3.26 11.01
N ALA A 165 -27.51 -3.03 9.94
CA ALA A 165 -27.03 -2.39 8.71
C ALA A 165 -26.67 -0.91 8.93
N SER A 166 -27.34 -0.20 9.85
CA SER A 166 -27.09 1.21 10.16
C SER A 166 -26.16 1.44 11.34
N ARG A 167 -25.63 0.37 11.96
CA ARG A 167 -24.75 0.47 13.14
C ARG A 167 -23.49 1.30 12.82
N PRO A 168 -23.27 2.44 13.52
CA PRO A 168 -22.28 3.42 13.11
C PRO A 168 -20.87 3.15 13.66
N LEU A 169 -19.90 3.89 13.13
CA LEU A 169 -18.55 3.96 13.70
C LEU A 169 -18.52 4.60 15.10
N THR A 170 -17.59 4.15 15.94
CA THR A 170 -17.24 4.84 17.20
C THR A 170 -16.44 6.13 16.91
N LYS A 171 -16.20 6.95 17.95
CA LYS A 171 -15.27 8.10 17.84
C LYS A 171 -13.87 7.66 17.40
N LYS A 172 -13.37 6.52 17.88
CA LYS A 172 -12.11 5.92 17.42
C LYS A 172 -12.21 5.49 15.96
N GLY A 173 -13.32 4.85 15.58
CA GLY A 173 -13.54 4.40 14.20
C GLY A 173 -13.54 5.55 13.20
N ARG A 174 -14.18 6.68 13.52
CA ARG A 174 -14.13 7.87 12.68
C ARG A 174 -12.71 8.41 12.50
N LYS A 175 -11.90 8.43 13.57
CA LYS A 175 -10.47 8.81 13.47
C LYS A 175 -9.68 7.84 12.57
N GLN A 176 -9.96 6.54 12.66
CA GLN A 176 -9.37 5.54 11.76
C GLN A 176 -9.74 5.82 10.31
N ALA A 177 -11.04 6.01 10.02
CA ALA A 177 -11.52 6.31 8.68
C ALA A 177 -10.89 7.57 8.10
N SER A 178 -10.80 8.66 8.88
CA SER A 178 -10.16 9.91 8.44
C SER A 178 -8.65 9.80 8.22
N ALA A 179 -7.97 8.78 8.75
CA ALA A 179 -6.54 8.55 8.56
C ALA A 179 -6.21 7.61 7.39
N LEU A 180 -7.23 6.95 6.81
CA LEU A 180 -7.05 6.07 5.66
C LEU A 180 -6.73 6.75 4.31
N PRO A 181 -7.16 7.99 4.00
CA PRO A 181 -7.01 8.54 2.65
C PRO A 181 -5.58 8.51 2.12
N ASN A 182 -4.59 9.01 2.87
CA ASN A 182 -3.19 9.02 2.43
C ASN A 182 -2.61 7.61 2.30
N LEU A 183 -2.99 6.70 3.20
CA LEU A 183 -2.54 5.32 3.17
C LEU A 183 -3.09 4.56 1.95
N ILE A 184 -4.38 4.72 1.64
CA ILE A 184 -5.01 4.07 0.49
C ILE A 184 -4.54 4.72 -0.82
N SER A 185 -4.44 6.05 -0.86
CA SER A 185 -3.99 6.82 -2.04
C SER A 185 -2.59 6.43 -2.50
N ALA A 186 -1.73 5.95 -1.60
CA ALA A 186 -0.39 5.47 -1.96
C ALA A 186 -0.42 4.32 -2.98
N PHE A 187 -1.49 3.51 -2.95
CA PHE A 187 -1.71 2.40 -3.87
C PHE A 187 -2.66 2.73 -5.03
N ASP A 188 -3.24 3.93 -5.03
CA ASP A 188 -4.10 4.49 -6.09
C ASP A 188 -5.07 3.46 -6.72
N PRO A 189 -6.00 2.89 -5.93
CA PRO A 189 -7.02 2.00 -6.47
C PRO A 189 -7.91 2.73 -7.48
N SER A 190 -8.21 2.09 -8.62
CA SER A 190 -9.14 2.58 -9.63
C SER A 190 -10.61 2.34 -9.25
N SER A 191 -10.86 1.49 -8.26
CA SER A 191 -12.21 1.10 -7.84
C SER A 191 -12.30 0.96 -6.32
N VAL A 192 -13.41 1.46 -5.75
CA VAL A 192 -13.77 1.33 -4.34
C VAL A 192 -15.03 0.50 -4.21
N ILE A 193 -14.91 -0.69 -3.63
CA ILE A 193 -16.00 -1.63 -3.40
C ILE A 193 -16.25 -1.75 -1.90
N SER A 194 -17.51 -1.72 -1.48
CA SER A 194 -17.85 -1.79 -0.06
C SER A 194 -19.11 -2.60 0.20
N SER A 195 -19.19 -3.20 1.39
CA SER A 195 -20.48 -3.63 1.94
C SER A 195 -21.39 -2.40 2.12
N PRO A 196 -22.71 -2.51 1.84
CA PRO A 196 -23.64 -1.39 1.99
C PRO A 196 -23.89 -0.98 3.45
N TRP A 197 -23.40 -1.75 4.44
CA TRP A 197 -23.60 -1.43 5.84
C TRP A 197 -22.84 -0.17 6.24
N GLN A 198 -23.48 0.71 7.01
CA GLN A 198 -23.02 2.08 7.29
C GLN A 198 -21.57 2.13 7.75
N ARG A 199 -21.15 1.28 8.70
CA ARG A 199 -19.76 1.22 9.18
C ARG A 199 -18.73 0.94 8.08
N CYS A 200 -19.06 0.16 7.06
CA CYS A 200 -18.17 -0.09 5.92
C CYS A 200 -18.11 1.13 5.02
N LEU A 201 -19.25 1.74 4.70
CA LEU A 201 -19.33 2.98 3.93
C LEU A 201 -18.55 4.11 4.63
N ASP A 202 -18.87 4.39 5.89
CA ASP A 202 -18.20 5.41 6.72
C ASP A 202 -16.68 5.21 6.82
N THR A 203 -16.20 3.97 6.66
CA THR A 203 -14.76 3.68 6.68
C THR A 203 -14.06 4.17 5.41
N VAL A 204 -14.71 4.04 4.25
CA VAL A 204 -14.08 4.31 2.94
C VAL A 204 -14.50 5.62 2.30
N ILE A 205 -15.63 6.20 2.71
CA ILE A 205 -16.13 7.49 2.19
C ILE A 205 -15.05 8.59 2.27
N PRO A 206 -14.31 8.78 3.38
CA PRO A 206 -13.27 9.83 3.43
C PRO A 206 -12.21 9.70 2.33
N TYR A 207 -11.83 8.46 1.98
CA TYR A 207 -10.92 8.21 0.87
C TYR A 207 -11.62 8.47 -0.48
N ALA A 208 -12.81 7.90 -0.68
CA ALA A 208 -13.56 8.00 -1.93
C ALA A 208 -13.82 9.47 -2.31
N GLU A 209 -14.26 10.30 -1.36
CA GLU A 209 -14.44 11.74 -1.54
C GLU A 209 -13.12 12.44 -1.90
N SER A 210 -12.02 12.16 -1.18
CA SER A 210 -10.71 12.76 -1.46
C SER A 210 -10.15 12.37 -2.83
N ALA A 211 -10.49 11.18 -3.33
CA ALA A 211 -10.06 10.65 -4.61
C ALA A 211 -11.02 11.02 -5.76
N GLY A 212 -12.18 11.63 -5.46
CA GLY A 212 -13.23 11.89 -6.45
C GLY A 212 -13.82 10.62 -7.06
N GLN A 213 -13.94 9.55 -6.26
CA GLN A 213 -14.43 8.23 -6.69
C GLN A 213 -15.77 7.88 -6.04
N ASP A 214 -16.60 7.14 -6.78
CA ASP A 214 -17.82 6.55 -6.24
C ASP A 214 -17.53 5.22 -5.52
N VAL A 215 -18.33 4.93 -4.49
CA VAL A 215 -18.29 3.65 -3.78
C VAL A 215 -19.28 2.68 -4.43
N VAL A 216 -18.77 1.62 -5.03
CA VAL A 216 -19.58 0.53 -5.58
C VAL A 216 -20.03 -0.40 -4.45
N VAL A 217 -21.31 -0.29 -4.09
CA VAL A 217 -21.90 -1.13 -3.05
C VAL A 217 -22.18 -2.56 -3.54
N LYS A 218 -21.81 -3.55 -2.73
CA LYS A 218 -22.04 -4.97 -3.04
C LYS A 218 -22.65 -5.69 -1.83
N THR A 219 -23.93 -6.06 -1.94
CA THR A 219 -24.68 -6.77 -0.89
C THR A 219 -24.08 -8.13 -0.53
N GLN A 220 -23.36 -8.78 -1.46
CA GLN A 220 -22.56 -9.98 -1.17
C GLN A 220 -21.46 -9.80 -0.13
N LEU A 221 -21.04 -8.57 0.18
CA LEU A 221 -20.10 -8.31 1.26
C LEU A 221 -20.77 -8.09 2.62
N THR A 222 -22.09 -8.23 2.78
CA THR A 222 -22.73 -8.17 4.12
C THR A 222 -22.52 -9.48 4.89
N GLU A 223 -22.54 -9.41 6.22
CA GLU A 223 -22.46 -10.62 7.06
C GLU A 223 -23.63 -11.57 6.74
N ASP A 224 -24.84 -11.03 6.55
CA ASP A 224 -26.05 -11.82 6.30
C ASP A 224 -26.07 -12.52 4.93
N ASN A 225 -25.53 -11.90 3.88
CA ASN A 225 -25.46 -12.59 2.59
C ASN A 225 -24.28 -13.58 2.56
N HIS A 226 -23.14 -13.20 3.14
CA HIS A 226 -21.98 -14.08 3.23
C HIS A 226 -22.27 -15.37 4.01
N SER A 227 -23.02 -15.31 5.11
CA SER A 227 -23.39 -16.50 5.89
C SER A 227 -24.23 -17.51 5.09
N ARG A 228 -25.00 -17.04 4.10
CA ARG A 228 -25.84 -17.88 3.23
C ARG A 228 -25.13 -18.29 1.94
N ARG A 229 -24.30 -17.41 1.36
CA ARG A 229 -23.72 -17.53 0.02
C ARG A 229 -22.25 -17.08 -0.01
N PRO A 230 -21.34 -17.75 0.72
CA PRO A 230 -19.94 -17.34 0.79
C PRO A 230 -19.23 -17.40 -0.58
N SER A 231 -19.69 -18.27 -1.50
CA SER A 231 -19.16 -18.36 -2.87
C SER A 231 -19.30 -17.05 -3.67
N GLN A 232 -20.28 -16.19 -3.36
CA GLN A 232 -20.41 -14.88 -4.02
C GLN A 232 -19.28 -13.92 -3.64
N VAL A 233 -18.81 -13.98 -2.39
CA VAL A 233 -17.63 -13.22 -1.94
C VAL A 233 -16.38 -13.75 -2.64
N ALA A 234 -16.23 -15.08 -2.69
CA ALA A 234 -15.09 -15.69 -3.39
C ALA A 234 -15.03 -15.29 -4.86
N ALA A 235 -16.18 -15.29 -5.57
CA ALA A 235 -16.25 -14.87 -6.97
C ALA A 235 -15.93 -13.37 -7.16
N LEU A 236 -16.38 -12.51 -6.25
CA LEU A 236 -16.05 -11.07 -6.27
C LEU A 236 -14.55 -10.83 -6.11
N VAL A 237 -13.92 -11.51 -5.15
CA VAL A 237 -12.47 -11.40 -4.90
C VAL A 237 -11.67 -11.97 -6.07
N ALA A 238 -12.07 -13.15 -6.58
CA ALA A 238 -11.42 -13.77 -7.75
C ALA A 238 -11.45 -12.85 -8.98
N ARG A 239 -12.60 -12.22 -9.26
CA ARG A 239 -12.71 -11.24 -10.34
C ARG A 239 -11.77 -10.05 -10.16
N SER A 240 -11.63 -9.54 -8.93
CA SER A 240 -10.73 -8.43 -8.63
C SER A 240 -9.26 -8.81 -8.88
N LEU A 241 -8.90 -10.08 -8.63
CA LEU A 241 -7.57 -10.62 -8.95
C LEU A 241 -7.37 -10.77 -10.45
N GLU A 242 -8.36 -11.31 -11.17
CA GLU A 242 -8.31 -11.50 -12.63
C GLU A 242 -8.15 -10.17 -13.37
N GLN A 243 -8.90 -9.14 -12.97
CA GLN A 243 -8.80 -7.80 -13.55
C GLN A 243 -7.39 -7.19 -13.40
N SER A 244 -6.63 -7.61 -12.38
CA SER A 244 -5.26 -7.13 -12.14
C SER A 244 -5.17 -5.59 -12.08
N GLU A 245 -6.21 -4.96 -11.53
CA GLU A 245 -6.31 -3.52 -11.30
C GLU A 245 -6.32 -3.22 -9.80
N ALA A 246 -5.80 -2.05 -9.43
CA ALA A 246 -5.74 -1.67 -8.03
C ALA A 246 -7.18 -1.43 -7.52
N THR A 247 -7.60 -2.16 -6.49
CA THR A 247 -9.00 -2.19 -6.02
C THR A 247 -9.06 -2.18 -4.51
N LEU A 248 -9.90 -1.33 -3.93
CA LEU A 248 -10.24 -1.32 -2.51
C LEU A 248 -11.52 -2.11 -2.25
N ILE A 249 -11.50 -3.03 -1.29
CA ILE A 249 -12.65 -3.84 -0.87
C ILE A 249 -12.84 -3.68 0.64
N CYS A 250 -13.90 -3.01 1.07
CA CYS A 250 -14.25 -2.89 2.49
C CYS A 250 -15.30 -3.91 2.94
N THR A 251 -15.01 -4.64 4.02
CA THR A 251 -15.86 -5.73 4.50
C THR A 251 -15.80 -5.94 6.02
N HIS A 252 -16.48 -6.98 6.50
CA HIS A 252 -16.66 -7.34 7.91
C HIS A 252 -15.77 -8.52 8.32
N ARG A 253 -15.49 -8.62 9.62
CA ARG A 253 -14.69 -9.72 10.19
C ARG A 253 -15.21 -11.12 9.82
N PRO A 254 -16.52 -11.44 9.86
CA PRO A 254 -17.01 -12.77 9.49
C PRO A 254 -16.81 -13.12 8.00
N VAL A 255 -16.62 -12.12 7.14
CA VAL A 255 -16.44 -12.29 5.69
C VAL A 255 -14.96 -12.55 5.33
N LEU A 256 -14.04 -12.08 6.17
CA LEU A 256 -12.59 -12.19 5.96
C LEU A 256 -12.05 -13.61 5.71
N PRO A 257 -12.54 -14.68 6.38
CA PRO A 257 -12.05 -16.04 6.12
C PRO A 257 -12.17 -16.44 4.65
N THR A 258 -13.31 -16.13 4.01
CA THR A 258 -13.51 -16.41 2.58
C THR A 258 -12.61 -15.54 1.70
N VAL A 259 -12.51 -14.24 2.00
CA VAL A 259 -11.63 -13.32 1.26
C VAL A 259 -10.18 -13.82 1.27
N PHE A 260 -9.64 -14.13 2.45
CA PHE A 260 -8.26 -14.58 2.58
C PHE A 260 -8.03 -15.99 2.04
N THR A 261 -9.03 -16.87 2.08
CA THR A 261 -8.95 -18.18 1.42
C THR A 261 -8.82 -18.02 -0.09
N THR A 262 -9.65 -17.16 -0.71
CA THR A 262 -9.56 -16.87 -2.14
C THR A 262 -8.21 -16.25 -2.52
N LEU A 263 -7.76 -15.24 -1.79
CA LEU A 263 -6.45 -14.60 -2.02
C LEU A 263 -5.30 -15.61 -1.89
N ARG A 264 -5.35 -16.48 -0.87
CA ARG A 264 -4.34 -17.52 -0.62
C ARG A 264 -4.27 -18.55 -1.73
N ASN A 265 -5.42 -18.96 -2.28
CA ASN A 265 -5.49 -19.92 -3.39
C ASN A 265 -4.86 -19.37 -4.69
N CYS A 266 -4.88 -18.04 -4.86
CA CYS A 266 -4.24 -17.37 -5.99
C CYS A 266 -2.80 -16.91 -5.71
N ALA A 267 -2.29 -17.14 -4.50
CA ALA A 267 -0.96 -16.71 -4.10
C ALA A 267 0.13 -17.70 -4.53
N LYS A 268 1.35 -17.19 -4.73
CA LYS A 268 2.53 -18.04 -4.79
C LYS A 268 2.69 -18.80 -3.47
N LYS A 269 3.16 -20.04 -3.53
CA LYS A 269 3.34 -20.91 -2.35
C LYS A 269 4.06 -20.23 -1.18
N LYS A 270 5.11 -19.45 -1.45
CA LYS A 270 5.88 -18.70 -0.43
C LYS A 270 5.11 -17.53 0.20
N VAL A 271 4.08 -17.02 -0.46
CA VAL A 271 3.24 -15.89 -0.02
C VAL A 271 1.96 -16.38 0.65
N ALA A 272 1.49 -17.58 0.34
CA ALA A 272 0.30 -18.16 0.97
C ALA A 272 0.36 -18.16 2.52
N ALA A 273 1.56 -18.32 3.09
CA ALA A 273 1.82 -18.31 4.53
C ALA A 273 1.82 -16.91 5.17
N SER A 274 1.89 -15.82 4.40
CA SER A 274 1.84 -14.46 4.95
C SER A 274 0.40 -13.94 5.15
N PHE A 275 -0.60 -14.66 4.64
CA PHE A 275 -2.00 -14.33 4.88
C PHE A 275 -2.43 -14.74 6.29
N PRO A 276 -3.21 -13.91 7.01
CA PRO A 276 -3.76 -14.27 8.30
C PRO A 276 -4.55 -15.59 8.24
N ASP A 277 -4.30 -16.47 9.20
CA ASP A 277 -4.87 -17.82 9.30
C ASP A 277 -5.84 -17.96 10.49
N GLY A 278 -5.81 -17.03 11.45
CA GLY A 278 -6.70 -17.02 12.62
C GLY A 278 -7.51 -15.73 12.76
N ASP A 279 -8.69 -15.86 13.38
CA ASP A 279 -9.50 -14.74 13.82
C ASP A 279 -8.71 -13.85 14.82
N PRO A 280 -8.73 -12.51 14.68
CA PRO A 280 -9.67 -11.70 13.88
C PRO A 280 -9.28 -11.48 12.41
N TYR A 281 -8.25 -12.15 11.89
CA TYR A 281 -7.58 -11.96 10.58
C TYR A 281 -7.02 -10.54 10.37
N LEU A 282 -7.89 -9.54 10.46
CA LEU A 282 -7.57 -8.12 10.54
C LEU A 282 -8.19 -7.50 11.78
N LEU A 283 -7.46 -6.59 12.43
CA LEU A 283 -8.02 -5.71 13.45
C LEU A 283 -8.99 -4.68 12.84
N SER A 284 -9.89 -4.11 13.63
CA SER A 284 -10.84 -3.09 13.11
C SER A 284 -10.08 -1.88 12.57
N GLY A 285 -10.34 -1.50 11.32
CA GLY A 285 -9.63 -0.43 10.61
C GLY A 285 -8.30 -0.85 10.00
N GLU A 286 -7.81 -2.06 10.24
CA GLU A 286 -6.62 -2.59 9.58
C GLU A 286 -6.93 -2.99 8.14
N MET A 287 -5.95 -2.81 7.26
CA MET A 287 -6.00 -3.28 5.89
C MET A 287 -4.89 -4.27 5.58
N LEU A 288 -5.15 -5.18 4.65
CA LEU A 288 -4.15 -5.99 3.98
C LEU A 288 -4.12 -5.63 2.51
N VAL A 289 -2.93 -5.42 1.95
CA VAL A 289 -2.72 -5.22 0.52
C VAL A 289 -2.14 -6.50 -0.08
N ALA A 290 -2.83 -7.08 -1.05
CA ALA A 290 -2.33 -8.19 -1.86
C ALA A 290 -1.83 -7.63 -3.20
N HIS A 291 -0.57 -7.90 -3.52
CA HIS A 291 0.07 -7.44 -4.76
C HIS A 291 -0.02 -8.51 -5.84
N VAL A 292 -0.81 -8.22 -6.87
CA VAL A 292 -1.23 -9.16 -7.91
C VAL A 292 -0.50 -8.87 -9.22
N THR A 293 0.02 -9.90 -9.89
CA THR A 293 0.56 -9.75 -11.26
C THR A 293 -0.57 -9.64 -12.28
N SER A 294 -0.25 -9.33 -13.54
CA SER A 294 -1.20 -9.36 -14.67
C SER A 294 -1.83 -10.74 -14.94
N GLU A 295 -1.34 -11.79 -14.29
CA GLU A 295 -1.84 -13.17 -14.40
C GLU A 295 -2.78 -13.52 -13.24
N GLY A 296 -3.17 -12.54 -12.41
CA GLY A 296 -4.00 -12.76 -11.23
C GLY A 296 -3.29 -13.48 -10.08
N LYS A 297 -1.95 -13.55 -10.08
CA LYS A 297 -1.18 -14.22 -9.01
C LYS A 297 -0.73 -13.25 -7.94
N VAL A 298 -1.00 -13.57 -6.67
CA VAL A 298 -0.49 -12.77 -5.54
C VAL A 298 0.97 -13.12 -5.27
N ILE A 299 1.84 -12.11 -5.32
CA ILE A 299 3.29 -12.29 -5.18
C ILE A 299 3.91 -11.57 -3.97
N ALA A 300 3.14 -10.71 -3.31
CA ALA A 300 3.50 -10.13 -2.03
C ALA A 300 2.23 -9.72 -1.28
N THR A 301 2.33 -9.60 0.04
CA THR A 301 1.29 -9.01 0.89
C THR A 301 1.92 -8.07 1.90
N GLU A 302 1.17 -7.07 2.33
CA GLU A 302 1.54 -6.20 3.45
C GLU A 302 0.31 -5.84 4.27
N LYS A 303 0.50 -5.56 5.55
CA LYS A 303 -0.56 -5.17 6.48
C LYS A 303 -0.29 -3.78 7.03
N HIS A 304 -1.33 -2.97 7.11
CA HIS A 304 -1.24 -1.60 7.57
C HIS A 304 -2.39 -1.26 8.50
N MET A 305 -2.06 -0.54 9.58
CA MET A 305 -3.03 0.10 10.45
C MET A 305 -2.98 1.61 10.18
N PRO A 306 -4.11 2.32 10.08
CA PRO A 306 -4.11 3.78 10.06
C PRO A 306 -3.43 4.32 11.32
N ASP A 307 -2.44 5.19 11.14
CA ASP A 307 -1.74 5.84 12.24
C ASP A 307 -2.64 6.93 12.85
N LEU A 308 -2.91 6.80 14.15
CA LEU A 308 -3.75 7.74 14.91
C LEU A 308 -2.95 8.71 15.79
N GLY A 309 -1.62 8.53 15.85
CA GLY A 309 -0.71 9.22 16.77
C GLY A 309 -0.52 8.48 18.08
#